data_AF-A0A1I7T4F3-F1
#
_entry.id   AF-A0A1I7T4F3-F1
#
_cell.length_a   1.000
_cell.length_b   1.000
_cell.length_c   1.000
_cell.angle_alpha   90.00
_cell.angle_beta   90.00
_cell.angle_gamma   90.00
#
_symmetry.space_group_name_H-M   'P 1'
#
loop_
_entity.id
_entity.type
_entity.pdbx_description
1 polymer ?
#
loop_
_entity_poly.entity_id
_entity_poly.type
_entity_poly.pdbx_seq_one_letter_code
_entity_poly.pdbx_strand_id
1 'polypeptide(L)'
;MSSVLQLVHECNVQLALFRVATQGIGTAQDGASLRREVETAGRACQKAVEAANNVVLPQLRADEAEIARHGSLFIGCVGAYLIEMKRCVKLEKTFPAPTEPSVTRQQVERVESILDTLENLITVHYSTNEQPCLDKLQVTPRRRRATSCRPQCVCSKLKTSYA
;
A
#
# COMPACT_ATOMS: atom_id res chain seq x y z
N MET A 1 -10.95 21.74 -8.43
CA MET A 1 -10.75 20.39 -7.84
C MET A 1 -9.26 20.13 -7.79
N SER A 2 -8.70 19.74 -6.64
CA SER A 2 -7.29 19.35 -6.55
C SER A 2 -7.09 18.01 -7.25
N SER A 3 -5.98 17.86 -7.98
CA SER A 3 -5.66 16.58 -8.64
C SER A 3 -5.34 15.51 -7.60
N VAL A 4 -5.60 14.24 -7.94
CA VAL A 4 -5.25 13.10 -7.06
C VAL A 4 -3.76 13.11 -6.70
N LEU A 5 -2.89 13.47 -7.64
CA LEU A 5 -1.45 13.61 -7.39
C LEU A 5 -1.12 14.65 -6.32
N GLN A 6 -1.80 15.80 -6.33
CA GLN A 6 -1.60 16.85 -5.33
C GLN A 6 -2.06 16.38 -3.94
N LEU A 7 -3.17 15.65 -3.86
CA LEU A 7 -3.68 15.09 -2.61
C LEU A 7 -2.73 14.02 -2.05
N VAL A 8 -2.22 13.13 -2.92
CA VAL A 8 -1.22 12.13 -2.54
C VAL A 8 0.08 12.79 -2.09
N HIS A 9 0.50 13.86 -2.76
CA HIS A 9 1.67 14.63 -2.33
C HIS A 9 1.48 15.21 -0.92
N GLU A 10 0.33 15.82 -0.64
CA GLU A 10 -0.01 16.34 0.68
C GLU A 10 0.01 15.23 1.74
N CYS A 11 -0.61 14.07 1.47
CA CYS A 11 -0.57 12.93 2.38
C CYS A 11 0.87 12.49 2.68
N ASN A 12 1.75 12.47 1.67
CA ASN A 12 3.15 12.10 1.83
C ASN A 12 3.94 13.12 2.64
N VAL A 13 3.68 14.42 2.46
CA VAL A 13 4.29 15.49 3.28
C VAL A 13 3.91 15.31 4.75
N GLN A 14 2.63 15.12 5.04
CA GLN A 14 2.18 14.90 6.41
C GLN A 14 2.77 13.61 7.00
N LEU A 15 2.81 12.53 6.22
CA LEU A 15 3.41 11.26 6.64
C LEU A 15 4.89 11.40 6.98
N ALA A 16 5.65 12.19 6.20
CA ALA A 16 7.04 12.46 6.49
C ALA A 16 7.21 13.18 7.84
N LEU A 17 6.38 14.18 8.12
CA LEU A 17 6.39 14.89 9.41
C LEU A 17 6.06 13.95 10.57
N PHE A 18 5.05 13.10 10.40
CA PHE A 18 4.67 12.12 11.42
C PHE A 18 5.80 11.13 11.71
N ARG A 19 6.44 10.60 10.66
CA ARG A 19 7.62 9.72 10.79
C ARG A 19 8.76 10.36 11.55
N VAL A 20 9.07 11.63 11.26
CA VAL A 20 10.13 12.39 11.92
C VAL A 20 9.81 12.55 13.40
N ALA A 21 8.59 12.96 13.74
CA ALA A 21 8.17 13.09 15.13
C ALA A 21 8.22 11.73 15.87
N THR A 22 7.70 10.66 15.27
CA THR A 22 7.68 9.32 15.86
C THR A 22 9.08 8.75 16.12
N GLN A 23 10.08 9.13 15.31
CA GLN A 23 11.48 8.71 15.52
C GLN A 23 12.09 9.23 16.82
N GLY A 24 11.59 10.32 17.38
CA GLY A 24 12.10 10.87 18.64
C GLY A 24 11.67 10.09 19.89
N ILE A 25 10.67 9.19 19.79
CA ILE A 25 10.17 8.40 20.91
C ILE A 25 11.26 7.41 21.37
N GLY A 26 11.53 7.38 22.68
CA GLY A 26 12.60 6.59 23.29
C GLY A 26 13.99 7.22 23.21
N THR A 27 14.11 8.46 22.73
CA THR A 27 15.38 9.20 22.66
C THR A 27 15.49 10.26 23.77
N ALA A 28 16.61 10.98 23.83
CA ALA A 28 16.77 12.10 24.76
C ALA A 28 15.79 13.27 24.52
N GLN A 29 15.15 13.33 23.35
CA GLN A 29 14.12 14.33 23.00
C GLN A 29 12.71 13.91 23.43
N ASP A 30 12.56 12.69 23.95
CA ASP A 30 11.27 12.12 24.31
C ASP A 30 10.69 12.78 25.58
N GLY A 31 9.87 13.80 25.36
CA GLY A 31 9.15 14.50 26.41
C GLY A 31 7.83 15.06 25.91
N ALA A 32 7.10 15.77 26.79
CA ALA A 32 5.75 16.26 26.52
C ALA A 32 5.63 17.17 25.27
N SER A 33 6.72 17.84 24.87
CA SER A 33 6.74 18.61 23.62
C SER A 33 6.69 17.70 22.39
N LEU A 34 7.59 16.72 22.32
CA LEU A 34 7.63 15.74 21.22
C LEU A 34 6.33 14.95 21.15
N ARG A 35 5.76 14.50 22.29
CA ARG A 35 4.49 13.74 22.29
C ARG A 35 3.33 14.52 21.68
N ARG A 36 3.23 15.82 21.98
CA ARG A 36 2.24 16.70 21.33
C ARG A 36 2.52 16.90 19.85
N GLU A 37 3.77 16.93 19.44
CA GLU A 37 4.16 16.99 18.03
C GLU A 37 3.75 15.72 17.26
N VAL A 38 4.01 14.53 17.83
CA VAL A 38 3.60 13.23 17.28
C VAL A 38 2.08 13.19 17.10
N GLU A 39 1.33 13.54 18.15
CA GLU A 39 -0.13 13.59 18.12
C GLU A 39 -0.66 14.58 17.05
N THR A 40 -0.03 15.75 16.94
CA THR A 40 -0.42 16.78 15.97
C THR A 40 -0.13 16.35 14.54
N ALA A 41 1.05 15.79 14.28
CA ALA A 41 1.43 15.28 12.97
C ALA A 41 0.57 14.06 12.56
N GLY A 42 0.24 13.17 13.50
CA GLY A 42 -0.68 12.06 13.28
C GLY A 42 -2.09 12.53 12.89
N ARG A 43 -2.64 13.53 13.60
CA ARG A 43 -3.92 14.15 13.23
C ARG A 43 -3.88 14.81 11.85
N ALA A 44 -2.78 15.47 11.50
CA ALA A 44 -2.62 16.09 10.19
C ALA A 44 -2.61 15.04 9.06
N CYS A 45 -1.90 13.92 9.26
CA CYS A 45 -1.94 12.77 8.35
C CYS A 45 -3.36 12.25 8.16
N GLN A 46 -4.07 12.03 9.27
CA GLN A 46 -5.44 11.52 9.21
C GLN A 46 -6.36 12.45 8.41
N LYS A 47 -6.30 13.76 8.66
CA LYS A 47 -7.09 14.74 7.90
C LYS A 47 -6.74 14.73 6.41
N ALA A 48 -5.45 14.66 6.06
CA ALA A 48 -5.02 14.59 4.67
C ALA A 48 -5.54 13.32 3.99
N VAL A 49 -5.44 12.16 4.64
CA VAL A 49 -5.96 10.88 4.14
C VAL A 49 -7.48 10.92 3.98
N GLU A 50 -8.22 11.42 4.97
CA GLU A 50 -9.69 11.54 4.88
C GLU A 50 -10.11 12.49 3.74
N ALA A 51 -9.41 13.63 3.58
CA ALA A 51 -9.66 14.56 2.49
C ALA A 51 -9.37 13.95 1.12
N ALA A 52 -8.23 13.26 0.97
CA ALA A 52 -7.87 12.57 -0.27
C ALA A 52 -8.87 11.45 -0.60
N ASN A 53 -9.28 10.67 0.40
CA ASN A 53 -10.23 9.58 0.24
C ASN A 53 -11.61 10.08 -0.25
N ASN A 54 -12.09 11.21 0.27
CA ASN A 54 -13.36 11.82 -0.16
C ASN A 54 -13.35 12.24 -1.64
N VAL A 55 -12.18 12.42 -2.25
CA VAL A 55 -12.03 12.77 -3.67
C VAL A 55 -11.78 11.52 -4.52
N VAL A 56 -10.90 10.64 -4.06
CA VAL A 56 -10.47 9.45 -4.82
C VAL A 56 -11.54 8.37 -4.84
N LEU A 57 -12.22 8.12 -3.72
CA LEU A 57 -13.17 7.01 -3.60
C LEU A 57 -14.36 7.11 -4.57
N PRO A 58 -15.05 8.27 -4.73
CA PRO A 58 -16.12 8.40 -5.71
C PRO A 58 -15.64 8.19 -7.15
N GLN A 59 -14.44 8.66 -7.47
CA GLN A 59 -13.85 8.56 -8.80
C GLN A 59 -13.45 7.12 -9.15
N LEU A 60 -12.91 6.36 -8.19
CA LEU A 60 -12.65 4.92 -8.36
C LEU A 60 -13.95 4.13 -8.59
N ARG A 61 -15.05 4.51 -7.93
CA ARG A 61 -16.36 3.88 -8.13
C ARG A 61 -16.97 4.21 -9.50
N ALA A 62 -16.59 5.33 -10.11
CA ALA A 62 -17.02 5.74 -11.44
C ALA A 62 -16.23 5.05 -12.57
N ASP A 63 -15.27 4.18 -12.24
CA ASP A 63 -14.48 3.37 -13.17
C ASP A 63 -13.58 4.18 -14.15
N GLU A 64 -13.12 5.36 -13.73
CA GLU A 64 -12.24 6.19 -14.56
C GLU A 64 -10.81 5.60 -14.58
N ALA A 65 -10.41 5.00 -15.70
CA ALA A 65 -9.14 4.26 -15.84
C ALA A 65 -7.86 5.08 -15.50
N GLU A 66 -7.85 6.40 -15.72
CA GLU A 66 -6.73 7.24 -15.28
C GLU A 66 -6.66 7.36 -13.75
N ILE A 67 -7.79 7.36 -13.05
CA ILE A 67 -7.85 7.41 -11.59
C ILE A 67 -7.48 6.07 -10.97
N ALA A 68 -7.73 4.94 -11.62
CA ALA A 68 -7.25 3.64 -11.13
C ALA A 68 -5.71 3.61 -10.98
N ARG A 69 -4.97 4.19 -11.94
CA ARG A 69 -3.50 4.30 -11.87
C ARG A 69 -3.02 5.20 -10.73
N HIS A 70 -3.68 6.34 -10.53
CA HIS A 70 -3.35 7.27 -9.45
C HIS A 70 -3.85 6.78 -8.07
N GLY A 71 -4.90 5.96 -8.05
CA GLY A 71 -5.44 5.32 -6.87
C GLY A 71 -4.44 4.37 -6.22
N SER A 72 -3.64 3.64 -7.00
CA SER A 72 -2.57 2.79 -6.46
C SER A 72 -1.52 3.59 -5.67
N LEU A 73 -1.22 4.84 -6.09
CA LEU A 73 -0.31 5.72 -5.35
C LEU A 73 -0.93 6.14 -4.01
N PHE A 74 -2.22 6.44 -4.01
CA PHE A 74 -2.94 6.79 -2.78
C PHE A 74 -3.01 5.60 -1.81
N ILE A 75 -3.32 4.39 -2.29
CA ILE A 75 -3.28 3.15 -1.49
C ILE A 75 -1.93 2.98 -0.83
N GLY A 76 -0.83 3.11 -1.59
CA GLY A 76 0.51 3.02 -1.04
C GLY A 76 0.77 4.04 0.08
N CYS A 77 0.27 5.26 -0.07
CA CYS A 77 0.38 6.30 0.96
C CYS A 77 -0.43 5.97 2.23
N VAL A 78 -1.67 5.49 2.08
CA VAL A 78 -2.52 5.09 3.21
C VAL A 78 -1.91 3.89 3.95
N GLY A 79 -1.41 2.89 3.22
CA GLY A 79 -0.70 1.75 3.81
C GLY A 79 0.56 2.17 4.57
N ALA A 80 1.35 3.08 3.99
CA ALA A 80 2.55 3.61 4.64
C ALA A 80 2.22 4.41 5.93
N TYR A 81 1.09 5.13 5.95
CA TYR A 81 0.59 5.79 7.13
C TYR A 81 0.13 4.80 8.21
N LEU A 82 -0.63 3.77 7.84
CA LEU A 82 -1.08 2.73 8.76
C LEU A 82 0.10 2.00 9.43
N ILE A 83 1.16 1.70 8.67
CA ILE A 83 2.39 1.12 9.22
C ILE A 83 3.00 2.04 10.28
N GLU A 84 3.05 3.34 10.01
CA GLU A 84 3.62 4.31 10.95
C GLU A 84 2.75 4.48 12.20
N MET A 85 1.42 4.46 12.06
CA MET A 85 0.50 4.45 13.20
C MET A 85 0.76 3.26 14.12
N LYS A 86 0.88 2.06 13.56
CA LYS A 86 1.20 0.82 14.31
C LYS A 86 2.57 0.90 14.97
N ARG A 87 3.56 1.48 14.28
CA ARG A 87 4.89 1.75 14.83
C ARG A 87 4.83 2.71 16.02
N CYS A 88 4.11 3.82 15.90
CA CYS A 88 3.89 4.77 16.98
C CYS A 88 3.30 4.07 18.21
N VAL A 89 2.18 3.34 18.05
CA VAL A 89 1.55 2.59 19.15
C VAL A 89 2.53 1.63 19.83
N LYS A 90 3.38 0.93 19.05
CA LYS A 90 4.39 0.03 19.61
C LYS A 90 5.45 0.79 20.41
N LEU A 91 5.94 1.92 19.89
CA LEU A 91 6.94 2.75 20.56
C LEU A 91 6.40 3.36 21.85
N GLU A 92 5.17 3.87 21.86
CA GLU A 92 4.57 4.44 23.07
C GLU A 92 4.34 3.40 24.17
N LYS A 93 4.10 2.14 23.79
CA LYS A 93 4.05 1.02 24.75
C LYS A 93 5.42 0.66 25.32
N THR A 94 6.48 0.76 24.52
CA THR A 94 7.85 0.48 24.96
C THR A 94 8.42 1.62 25.82
N PHE A 95 8.10 2.86 25.47
CA PHE A 95 8.53 4.07 26.16
C PHE A 95 7.29 4.84 26.65
N PRO A 96 6.69 4.41 27.78
CA PRO A 96 5.48 5.02 28.30
C PRO A 96 5.76 6.44 28.81
N ALA A 97 4.84 7.36 28.51
CA ALA A 97 4.82 8.73 29.02
C ALA A 97 3.49 8.98 29.76
N PRO A 98 3.44 9.91 30.73
CA PRO A 98 2.20 10.26 31.44
C PRO A 98 1.31 11.18 30.60
N THR A 99 1.08 10.80 29.34
CA THR A 99 0.25 11.51 28.36
C THR A 99 -0.72 10.53 27.73
N GLU A 100 -1.81 11.05 27.16
CA GLU A 100 -2.69 10.25 26.33
C GLU A 100 -1.92 9.67 25.12
N PRO A 101 -2.35 8.51 24.59
CA PRO A 101 -1.72 7.92 23.41
C PRO A 101 -1.89 8.83 22.20
N SER A 102 -0.80 9.05 21.47
CA SER A 102 -0.80 9.92 20.28
C SER A 102 -1.65 9.35 19.15
N VAL A 103 -1.83 8.03 19.13
CA VAL A 103 -2.66 7.30 18.18
C VAL A 103 -3.58 6.35 18.92
N THR A 104 -4.89 6.52 18.72
CA THR A 104 -5.91 5.66 19.32
C THR A 104 -6.21 4.44 18.45
N ARG A 105 -6.71 3.37 19.07
CA ARG A 105 -7.15 2.17 18.36
C ARG A 105 -8.23 2.47 17.31
N GLN A 106 -9.18 3.34 17.64
CA GLN A 106 -10.26 3.71 16.72
C GLN A 106 -9.74 4.42 15.46
N GLN A 107 -8.67 5.22 15.58
CA GLN A 107 -8.03 5.83 14.41
C GLN A 107 -7.36 4.78 13.52
N VAL A 108 -6.68 3.80 14.11
CA VAL A 108 -6.06 2.69 13.36
C VAL A 108 -7.13 1.91 12.58
N GLU A 109 -8.20 1.48 13.26
CA GLU A 109 -9.31 0.72 12.66
C GLU A 109 -9.98 1.51 11.52
N ARG A 110 -10.12 2.83 11.66
CA ARG A 110 -10.65 3.68 10.60
C ARG A 110 -9.76 3.68 9.35
N VAL A 111 -8.45 3.79 9.53
CA VAL A 111 -7.50 3.81 8.40
C VAL A 111 -7.40 2.43 7.74
N GLU A 112 -7.49 1.35 8.52
CA GLU A 112 -7.61 -0.02 8.01
C GLU A 112 -8.83 -0.16 7.09
N SER A 113 -10.00 0.29 7.54
CA SER A 113 -11.23 0.25 6.74
C SER A 113 -11.14 1.04 5.43
N ILE A 114 -10.46 2.20 5.45
CA ILE A 114 -10.21 2.99 4.24
C ILE A 114 -9.33 2.20 3.27
N LEU A 115 -8.22 1.64 3.77
CA LEU A 115 -7.28 0.88 2.95
C LEU A 115 -7.95 -0.34 2.31
N ASP A 116 -8.66 -1.14 3.11
CA ASP A 116 -9.40 -2.31 2.64
C ASP A 116 -10.40 -1.95 1.54
N THR A 117 -11.12 -0.83 1.71
CA THR A 117 -12.10 -0.36 0.71
C THR A 117 -11.40 -0.02 -0.62
N LEU A 118 -10.27 0.70 -0.56
CA LEU A 118 -9.53 1.11 -1.75
C LEU A 118 -8.89 -0.10 -2.47
N GLU A 119 -8.29 -1.02 -1.73
CA GLU A 119 -7.65 -2.23 -2.27
C GLU A 119 -8.67 -3.14 -2.97
N ASN A 120 -9.85 -3.31 -2.37
CA ASN A 120 -10.94 -4.08 -2.97
C ASN A 120 -11.43 -3.45 -4.28
N LEU A 121 -11.62 -2.13 -4.31
CA LEU A 121 -12.08 -1.43 -5.52
C LEU A 121 -11.08 -1.50 -6.66
N ILE A 122 -9.78 -1.32 -6.36
CA ILE A 122 -8.73 -1.43 -7.38
C ILE A 122 -8.62 -2.88 -7.90
N THR A 123 -8.74 -3.87 -7.02
CA THR A 123 -8.73 -5.29 -7.42
C THR A 123 -9.88 -5.61 -8.35
N VAL A 124 -11.09 -5.13 -8.04
CA VAL A 124 -12.27 -5.29 -8.91
C VAL A 124 -12.03 -4.61 -10.26
N HIS A 125 -11.57 -3.36 -10.28
CA HIS A 125 -11.27 -2.62 -11.50
C HIS A 125 -10.35 -3.39 -12.44
N TYR A 126 -9.21 -3.90 -11.95
CA TYR A 126 -8.28 -4.67 -12.77
C TYR A 126 -8.85 -6.05 -13.18
N SER A 127 -9.67 -6.67 -12.34
CA SER A 127 -10.29 -7.97 -12.67
C SER A 127 -11.40 -7.85 -13.72
N THR A 128 -12.07 -6.70 -13.84
CA THR A 128 -13.18 -6.47 -14.78
C THR A 128 -12.76 -5.74 -16.06
N ASN A 129 -11.71 -4.91 -16.01
CA ASN A 129 -11.20 -4.16 -17.17
C ASN A 129 -10.03 -4.84 -17.90
N GLU A 130 -9.65 -6.07 -17.53
CA GLU A 130 -8.89 -6.94 -18.42
C GLU A 130 -9.72 -7.21 -19.69
N GLN A 131 -9.51 -6.39 -20.73
CA GLN A 131 -9.74 -6.84 -22.09
C GLN A 131 -8.98 -8.16 -22.25
N PRO A 132 -9.63 -9.26 -22.71
CA PRO A 132 -8.92 -10.48 -23.01
C PRO A 132 -8.04 -10.23 -24.23
N CYS A 133 -6.84 -9.67 -24.04
CA CYS A 133 -5.77 -9.76 -25.03
C CYS A 133 -5.08 -11.13 -24.89
N LEU A 134 -5.87 -12.20 -24.80
CA LEU A 134 -5.39 -13.58 -24.91
C LEU A 134 -4.92 -13.90 -26.34
N ASP A 135 -5.23 -13.05 -27.32
CA ASP A 135 -4.84 -13.25 -28.72
C ASP A 135 -3.37 -12.95 -29.02
N LYS A 136 -2.60 -12.37 -28.09
CA LYS A 136 -1.18 -12.02 -28.33
C LYS A 136 -0.16 -12.73 -27.45
N LEU A 137 -0.59 -13.54 -26.48
CA LEU A 137 0.28 -14.47 -25.77
C LEU A 137 0.27 -15.83 -26.46
N GLN A 138 0.58 -15.87 -27.77
CA GLN A 138 1.17 -17.07 -28.33
C GLN A 138 2.52 -17.26 -27.63
N VAL A 139 2.54 -18.14 -26.62
CA VAL A 139 3.76 -18.69 -26.08
C VAL A 139 4.38 -19.54 -27.18
N THR A 140 5.12 -18.91 -28.10
CA THR A 140 5.98 -19.65 -29.01
C THR A 140 7.01 -20.37 -28.14
N PRO A 141 7.07 -21.71 -28.14
CA PRO A 141 8.02 -22.43 -27.32
C PRO A 141 9.42 -22.06 -27.80
N ARG A 142 10.12 -21.23 -27.01
CA ARG A 142 11.51 -20.88 -27.28
C ARG A 142 12.31 -22.18 -27.21
N ARG A 143 12.83 -22.66 -28.34
CA ARG A 143 13.78 -23.77 -28.38
C ARG A 143 14.93 -23.44 -27.42
N ARG A 144 14.98 -24.13 -26.28
CA ARG A 144 16.13 -24.06 -25.37
C ARG A 144 17.35 -24.53 -26.16
N ARG A 145 18.33 -23.64 -26.39
CA ARG A 145 19.69 -24.07 -26.75
C ARG A 145 20.23 -24.79 -25.53
N ALA A 146 20.25 -26.12 -25.58
CA ALA A 146 20.88 -26.95 -24.57
C ALA A 146 22.39 -26.85 -24.77
N THR A 147 23.09 -26.06 -23.96
CA THR A 147 24.56 -25.96 -24.01
C THR A 147 25.25 -26.86 -22.99
N SER A 148 24.57 -27.83 -22.36
CA SER A 148 25.28 -28.75 -21.44
C SER A 148 24.65 -30.12 -21.16
N CYS A 149 23.72 -30.63 -21.96
CA CYS A 149 23.18 -31.97 -21.75
C CYS A 149 23.77 -32.96 -22.78
N ARG A 150 24.41 -34.03 -22.29
CA ARG A 150 24.96 -35.09 -23.15
C ARG A 150 23.84 -35.76 -23.97
N PRO A 151 24.13 -36.22 -25.21
CA PRO A 151 23.12 -36.72 -26.16
C PRO A 151 22.30 -37.94 -25.70
N GLN A 152 22.69 -38.61 -24.61
CA GLN A 152 22.02 -39.80 -24.09
C GLN A 152 20.82 -39.53 -23.17
N CYS A 153 20.55 -38.26 -22.81
CA CYS A 153 19.41 -37.92 -21.95
C CYS A 153 18.09 -37.70 -22.68
N VAL A 154 18.02 -37.95 -23.99
CA VAL A 154 16.79 -37.76 -24.77
C VAL A 154 16.31 -39.13 -25.27
N CYS A 155 15.18 -39.56 -24.70
CA CYS A 155 14.35 -40.68 -25.13
C CYS A 155 14.90 -42.09 -24.88
N SER A 156 14.65 -42.63 -23.69
CA SER A 156 14.28 -44.04 -23.61
C SER A 156 13.10 -44.26 -22.65
N LYS A 157 11.99 -44.69 -23.26
CA LYS A 157 10.77 -45.29 -22.68
C LYS A 157 9.63 -44.35 -22.28
N LEU A 158 9.03 -43.68 -23.27
CA LEU A 158 7.56 -43.61 -23.35
C LEU A 158 7.12 -44.64 -24.39
N LYS A 159 6.92 -45.89 -23.96
CA LYS A 159 6.09 -46.84 -24.70
C LYS A 159 4.65 -46.39 -24.48
N THR A 160 4.03 -45.81 -25.49
CA THR A 160 2.58 -45.77 -25.63
C THR A 160 2.14 -47.14 -26.14
N SER A 161 1.44 -47.91 -25.30
CA SER A 161 0.60 -49.01 -25.77
C SER A 161 -0.77 -48.87 -25.13
N TYR A 162 -1.68 -48.27 -25.87
CA TYR A 162 -3.10 -48.63 -25.84
C TYR A 162 -3.32 -49.50 -27.08
N ALA A 163 -3.56 -50.79 -26.84
CA ALA A 163 -4.30 -51.73 -27.69
C ALA A 163 -4.67 -52.91 -26.79
#